data_AF-A0A0M3D4J1-F1
#
_entry.id   AF-A0A0M3D4J1-F1
#
_cell.length_a   1.000
_cell.length_b   1.000
_cell.length_c   1.000
_cell.angle_alpha   90.00
_cell.angle_beta   90.00
_cell.angle_gamma   90.00
#
_symmetry.space_group_name_H-M   'P 1'
#
loop_
_entity.id
_entity.type
_entity.pdbx_description
1 polymer ?
#
loop_
_entity_poly.entity_id
_entity_poly.type
_entity_poly.pdbx_seq_one_letter_code
_entity_poly.pdbx_strand_id
1 'polypeptide(L)'
;MTVYRVGDIPAEPLAIVPTRDGEPVELGAFANAEVKVDTHTLFASIADDAVVAPWPVPSIFETPGLLGVTVTLTGPGTRESFEAEPIIVDPVDTFSALDWHTVTSARRVWTNKLTDEALYVVLAGSRRACLAHLELDDADAFPVPSTWRDAQIMQARNVLNSGTVKPGGGFGNDEYEYGASSFPLDWSVRALLRPVRVPKVR
;
A
#
# COMPACT_ATOMS: atom_id res chain seq x y z
N MET A 1 5.86 8.77 -5.25
CA MET A 1 5.72 7.45 -4.62
C MET A 1 6.50 6.42 -5.42
N THR A 2 7.37 5.68 -4.74
CA THR A 2 8.22 4.67 -5.36
C THR A 2 7.65 3.27 -5.08
N VAL A 3 7.51 2.45 -6.11
CA VAL A 3 7.02 1.08 -6.02
C VAL A 3 8.10 0.12 -6.49
N TYR A 4 8.45 -0.84 -5.65
CA TYR A 4 9.37 -1.95 -5.95
C TYR A 4 8.66 -3.28 -5.74
N ARG A 5 9.32 -4.37 -6.13
CA ARG A 5 8.86 -5.73 -5.86
C ARG A 5 9.77 -6.43 -4.86
N VAL A 6 9.24 -7.49 -4.25
CA VAL A 6 10.05 -8.39 -3.43
C VAL A 6 11.26 -8.89 -4.23
N GLY A 7 12.45 -8.76 -3.63
CA GLY A 7 13.73 -9.15 -4.22
C GLY A 7 14.36 -8.15 -5.18
N ASP A 8 13.70 -7.02 -5.49
CA ASP A 8 14.28 -6.01 -6.39
C ASP A 8 15.55 -5.41 -5.79
N ILE A 9 16.54 -5.16 -6.64
CA ILE A 9 17.70 -4.32 -6.35
C ILE A 9 17.71 -3.23 -7.42
N PRO A 10 17.10 -2.07 -7.14
CA PRO A 10 16.98 -1.02 -8.14
C PRO A 10 18.36 -0.52 -8.57
N ALA A 11 18.52 -0.26 -9.87
CA ALA A 11 19.79 0.23 -10.41
C ALA A 11 20.07 1.69 -10.02
N GLU A 12 19.00 2.49 -9.91
CA GLU A 12 19.09 3.88 -9.49
C GLU A 12 19.04 3.97 -7.96
N PRO A 13 19.90 4.80 -7.33
CA PRO A 13 19.88 5.00 -5.89
C PRO A 13 18.59 5.68 -5.45
N LEU A 14 18.23 5.49 -4.18
CA LEU A 14 17.16 6.25 -3.55
C LEU A 14 17.59 7.71 -3.41
N ALA A 15 16.93 8.61 -4.11
CA ALA A 15 17.13 10.06 -3.97
C ALA A 15 15.94 10.67 -3.22
N ILE A 16 16.22 11.37 -2.13
CA ILE A 16 15.20 11.98 -1.27
C ILE A 16 15.53 13.46 -1.13
N VAL A 17 14.54 14.32 -1.34
CA VAL A 17 14.63 15.75 -1.04
C VAL A 17 13.89 15.98 0.29
N PRO A 18 14.60 16.17 1.41
CA PRO A 18 13.95 16.40 2.70
C PRO A 18 13.18 17.71 2.68
N THR A 19 11.96 17.72 3.21
CA THR A 19 11.10 18.91 3.27
C THR A 19 10.77 19.27 4.72
N ARG A 20 10.70 20.57 5.02
CA ARG A 20 10.21 21.14 6.27
C ARG A 20 9.05 22.07 5.96
N ASP A 21 7.89 21.80 6.54
CA ASP A 21 6.66 22.59 6.30
C ASP A 21 6.29 22.73 4.80
N GLY A 22 6.62 21.72 4.00
CA GLY A 22 6.38 21.69 2.55
C GLY A 22 7.48 22.32 1.69
N GLU A 23 8.51 22.91 2.28
CA GLU A 23 9.62 23.54 1.58
C GLU A 23 10.89 22.66 1.65
N PRO A 24 11.71 22.57 0.58
CA PRO A 24 12.97 21.85 0.62
C PRO A 24 13.93 22.38 1.70
N VAL A 25 14.59 21.47 2.40
CA VAL A 25 15.59 21.80 3.42
C VAL A 25 16.92 22.15 2.75
N GLU A 26 17.55 23.26 3.17
CA GLU A 26 18.90 23.61 2.73
C GLU A 26 19.93 22.63 3.31
N LEU A 27 20.52 21.81 2.43
CA LEU A 27 21.40 20.71 2.87
C LEU A 27 22.83 21.16 3.21
N GLY A 28 23.24 22.36 2.80
CA GLY A 28 24.62 22.87 2.96
C GLY A 28 25.08 23.03 4.42
N ALA A 29 24.15 23.06 5.38
CA ALA A 29 24.46 23.12 6.81
C ALA A 29 24.78 21.76 7.45
N PHE A 30 24.55 20.66 6.73
CA PHE A 30 24.70 19.30 7.24
C PHE A 30 25.95 18.64 6.67
N ALA A 31 26.64 17.86 7.51
CA ALA A 31 27.86 17.16 7.14
C ALA A 31 27.62 15.69 6.79
N ASN A 32 26.57 15.09 7.34
CA ASN A 32 26.25 13.68 7.15
C ASN A 32 24.75 13.48 6.96
N ALA A 33 24.41 12.43 6.23
CA ALA A 33 23.05 11.94 6.09
C ALA A 33 22.99 10.43 6.37
N GLU A 34 21.90 10.00 6.96
CA GLU A 34 21.54 8.59 7.16
C GLU A 34 20.12 8.40 6.60
N VAL A 35 19.90 7.32 5.87
CA VAL A 35 18.55 6.96 5.40
C VAL A 35 18.18 5.65 6.06
N LYS A 36 17.02 5.61 6.70
CA LYS A 36 16.46 4.41 7.31
C LYS A 36 15.19 4.02 6.55
N VAL A 37 15.16 2.77 6.07
CA VAL A 37 14.00 2.14 5.43
C VAL A 37 13.51 1.04 6.38
N ASP A 38 12.41 1.29 7.08
CA ASP A 38 11.94 0.51 8.22
C ASP A 38 13.06 0.16 9.22
N THR A 39 13.56 -1.07 9.22
CA THR A 39 14.60 -1.53 10.16
C THR A 39 16.01 -1.49 9.57
N HIS A 40 16.13 -1.18 8.28
CA HIS A 40 17.39 -1.15 7.55
C HIS A 40 17.97 0.26 7.50
N THR A 41 19.22 0.40 7.92
CA THR A 41 19.98 1.65 7.76
C THR A 41 20.81 1.58 6.48
N LEU A 42 20.65 2.56 5.61
CA LEU A 42 21.39 2.74 4.38
C LEU A 42 22.45 3.83 4.56
N PHE A 43 23.65 3.57 4.05
CA PHE A 43 24.66 4.61 3.90
C PHE A 43 24.17 5.63 2.88
N ALA A 44 24.16 6.91 3.24
CA ALA A 44 23.68 7.97 2.37
C ALA A 44 24.71 9.10 2.28
N SER A 45 24.67 9.81 1.16
CA SER A 45 25.47 11.01 0.92
C SER A 45 24.57 12.17 0.55
N ILE A 46 24.97 13.38 0.96
CA ILE A 46 24.34 14.62 0.50
C ILE A 46 24.93 14.94 -0.88
N ALA A 47 24.07 15.05 -1.89
CA ALA A 47 24.45 15.41 -3.25
C ALA A 47 23.49 16.48 -3.79
N ASP A 48 24.03 17.64 -4.13
CA ASP A 48 23.27 18.81 -4.56
C ASP A 48 22.14 19.17 -3.57
N ASP A 49 20.89 18.94 -3.96
CA ASP A 49 19.66 19.22 -3.22
C ASP A 49 18.98 17.95 -2.65
N ALA A 50 19.63 16.80 -2.73
CA ALA A 50 19.10 15.51 -2.30
C ALA A 50 20.03 14.72 -1.36
N VAL A 51 19.42 13.84 -0.58
CA VAL A 51 20.09 12.74 0.10
C VAL A 51 19.98 11.51 -0.80
N VAL A 52 21.13 10.96 -1.16
CA VAL A 52 21.24 9.82 -2.08
C VAL A 52 21.75 8.60 -1.32
N ALA A 53 20.99 7.50 -1.35
CA ALA A 53 21.33 6.24 -0.72
C ALA A 53 21.34 5.10 -1.76
N PRO A 54 22.49 4.46 -2.04
CA PRO A 54 22.52 3.27 -2.87
C PRO A 54 21.79 2.11 -2.20
N TRP A 55 21.15 1.26 -3.01
CA TRP A 55 20.51 0.06 -2.52
C TRP A 55 21.53 -1.00 -2.11
N PRO A 56 21.33 -1.65 -0.95
CA PRO A 56 22.22 -2.69 -0.49
C PRO A 56 22.07 -3.97 -1.33
N VAL A 57 23.11 -4.80 -1.28
CA VAL A 57 23.09 -6.17 -1.79
C VAL A 57 23.47 -7.08 -0.62
N PRO A 58 22.58 -7.99 -0.17
CA PRO A 58 21.30 -8.38 -0.78
C PRO A 58 20.18 -7.32 -0.66
N SER A 59 19.10 -7.52 -1.43
CA SER A 59 17.89 -6.67 -1.38
C SER A 59 17.29 -6.64 0.03
N ILE A 60 16.77 -5.47 0.42
CA ILE A 60 15.99 -5.30 1.66
C ILE A 60 14.49 -5.52 1.45
N PHE A 61 14.04 -5.73 0.21
CA PHE A 61 12.64 -5.93 -0.12
C PHE A 61 12.28 -7.41 0.04
N GLU A 62 12.27 -7.91 1.27
CA GLU A 62 12.05 -9.35 1.53
C GLU A 62 10.57 -9.73 1.56
N THR A 63 9.72 -8.81 2.03
CA THR A 63 8.28 -9.05 2.20
C THR A 63 7.46 -7.93 1.56
N PRO A 64 6.28 -8.24 0.97
CA PRO A 64 5.37 -7.20 0.48
C PRO A 64 4.92 -6.31 1.65
N GLY A 65 4.88 -5.01 1.42
CA GLY A 65 4.77 -4.07 2.53
C GLY A 65 4.69 -2.62 2.11
N LEU A 66 4.32 -1.78 3.07
CA LEU A 66 4.61 -0.36 3.03
C LEU A 66 5.80 -0.13 3.97
N LEU A 67 6.93 0.33 3.42
CA LEU A 67 8.14 0.59 4.20
C LEU A 67 8.24 2.09 4.48
N GLY A 68 8.36 2.45 5.75
CA GLY A 68 8.59 3.82 6.17
C GLY A 68 10.00 4.27 5.81
N VAL A 69 10.14 5.52 5.35
CA VAL A 69 11.45 6.10 5.02
C VAL A 69 11.70 7.30 5.92
N THR A 70 12.82 7.27 6.65
CA THR A 70 13.27 8.37 7.49
C THR A 70 14.65 8.82 7.04
N VAL A 71 14.81 10.13 6.87
CA VAL A 71 16.11 10.75 6.62
C VAL A 71 16.57 11.46 7.87
N THR A 72 17.76 11.14 8.35
CA THR A 72 18.42 11.86 9.44
C THR A 72 19.60 12.66 8.91
N LEU A 73 19.57 13.97 9.10
CA LEU A 73 20.66 14.88 8.74
C LEU A 73 21.43 15.27 10.01
N THR A 74 22.76 15.29 9.94
CA THR A 74 23.63 15.67 11.07
C THR A 74 24.64 16.73 10.64
N GLY A 75 24.66 17.85 11.37
CA GLY A 75 25.59 18.97 11.18
C GLY A 75 26.24 19.41 12.50
N PRO A 76 27.05 20.48 12.50
CA PRO A 76 27.70 20.98 13.70
C PRO A 76 26.68 21.41 14.77
N GLY A 77 26.50 20.59 15.81
CA GLY A 77 25.57 20.86 16.90
C GLY A 77 24.08 20.70 16.56
N THR A 78 23.75 20.19 15.36
CA THR A 78 22.36 19.92 14.95
C THR A 78 22.19 18.50 14.45
N ARG A 79 21.05 17.89 14.77
CA ARG A 79 20.59 16.61 14.23
C ARG A 79 19.10 16.72 14.00
N GLU A 80 18.68 16.48 12.77
CA GLU A 80 17.29 16.58 12.35
C GLU A 80 16.84 15.30 11.69
N SER A 81 15.54 15.00 11.77
CA SER A 81 14.96 13.81 11.15
C SER A 81 13.67 14.18 10.45
N PHE A 82 13.51 13.63 9.26
CA PHE A 82 12.41 13.92 8.34
C PHE A 82 11.80 12.61 7.88
N GLU A 83 10.47 12.55 7.86
CA GLU A 83 9.77 11.48 7.18
C GLU A 83 9.71 11.79 5.69
N ALA A 84 10.07 10.81 4.86
CA ALA A 84 9.97 10.88 3.41
C ALA A 84 8.79 10.05 2.93
N GLU A 85 8.50 10.13 1.63
CA GLU A 85 7.46 9.28 1.04
C GLU A 85 7.78 7.80 1.28
N PRO A 86 6.81 7.00 1.75
CA PRO A 86 7.03 5.58 1.98
C PRO A 86 7.25 4.84 0.65
N ILE A 87 7.83 3.66 0.75
CA ILE A 87 8.05 2.76 -0.38
C ILE A 87 7.00 1.67 -0.33
N ILE A 88 6.36 1.38 -1.47
CA ILE A 88 5.52 0.19 -1.60
C ILE A 88 6.39 -0.94 -2.15
N VAL A 89 6.37 -2.07 -1.46
CA VAL A 89 6.90 -3.34 -1.95
C VAL A 89 5.74 -4.24 -2.32
N ASP A 90 5.53 -4.44 -3.62
CA ASP A 90 4.57 -5.39 -4.14
C ASP A 90 5.15 -6.83 -4.07
N PRO A 91 4.29 -7.86 -4.00
CA PRO A 91 4.75 -9.24 -4.19
C PRO A 91 5.44 -9.39 -5.54
N VAL A 92 6.36 -10.38 -5.64
CA VAL A 92 6.94 -10.75 -6.93
C VAL A 92 5.79 -11.03 -7.89
N ASP A 93 5.76 -10.28 -9.00
CA ASP A 93 4.88 -10.58 -10.13
C ASP A 93 5.27 -11.98 -10.62
N THR A 94 4.60 -13.01 -10.10
CA THR A 94 4.21 -14.04 -11.05
C THR A 94 3.20 -13.31 -11.93
N PHE A 95 3.54 -12.99 -13.16
CA PHE A 95 2.61 -12.44 -14.17
C PHE A 95 1.41 -13.37 -14.46
N SER A 96 1.12 -14.31 -13.56
CA SER A 96 -0.10 -15.06 -13.53
C SER A 96 -1.23 -14.08 -13.21
N ALA A 97 -2.33 -14.18 -13.94
CA ALA A 97 -3.58 -13.49 -13.59
C ALA A 97 -4.17 -13.95 -12.24
N LEU A 98 -3.36 -14.66 -11.43
CA LEU A 98 -3.71 -15.46 -10.28
C LEU A 98 -3.23 -14.81 -8.97
N ASP A 99 -2.85 -13.53 -8.98
CA ASP A 99 -2.52 -12.79 -7.76
C ASP A 99 -3.57 -11.71 -7.44
N TRP A 100 -3.63 -11.31 -6.17
CA TRP A 100 -4.47 -10.19 -5.70
C TRP A 100 -4.08 -8.86 -6.36
N HIS A 101 -4.98 -7.87 -6.32
CA HIS A 101 -4.65 -6.55 -6.84
C HIS A 101 -3.55 -5.87 -6.02
N THR A 102 -2.45 -5.51 -6.70
CA THR A 102 -1.49 -4.49 -6.28
C THR A 102 -1.99 -3.07 -6.51
N VAL A 103 -1.30 -2.07 -5.98
CA VAL A 103 -1.60 -0.64 -6.23
C VAL A 103 -1.60 -0.35 -7.73
N THR A 104 -0.56 -0.77 -8.46
CA THR A 104 -0.45 -0.54 -9.91
C THR A 104 -1.61 -1.17 -10.67
N SER A 105 -2.00 -2.41 -10.34
CA SER A 105 -3.12 -3.07 -11.02
C SER A 105 -4.48 -2.46 -10.67
N ALA A 106 -4.67 -2.03 -9.42
CA ALA A 106 -5.90 -1.38 -8.97
C ALA A 106 -6.13 -0.03 -9.65
N ARG A 107 -5.07 0.77 -9.83
CA ARG A 107 -5.13 2.05 -10.55
C ARG A 107 -5.66 1.93 -11.98
N ARG A 108 -5.46 0.78 -12.64
CA ARG A 108 -5.95 0.53 -14.00
C ARG A 108 -7.46 0.29 -14.06
N VAL A 109 -8.05 -0.25 -13.00
CA VAL A 109 -9.46 -0.69 -12.98
C VAL A 109 -10.33 0.15 -12.04
N TRP A 110 -9.73 1.00 -11.23
CA TRP A 110 -10.42 1.83 -10.25
C TRP A 110 -9.86 3.24 -10.18
N THR A 111 -10.57 4.16 -10.84
CA THR A 111 -10.35 5.60 -10.71
C THR A 111 -10.81 6.07 -9.33
N ASN A 112 -9.89 6.58 -8.52
CA ASN A 112 -10.15 7.12 -7.19
C ASN A 112 -9.12 8.22 -6.85
N LYS A 113 -9.38 8.97 -5.77
CA LYS A 113 -8.55 10.10 -5.32
C LYS A 113 -7.58 9.75 -4.18
N LEU A 114 -7.50 8.49 -3.76
CA LEU A 114 -6.57 8.08 -2.71
C LEU A 114 -5.13 8.30 -3.16
N THR A 115 -4.24 8.56 -2.22
CA THR A 115 -2.80 8.39 -2.43
C THR A 115 -2.50 6.91 -2.65
N ASP A 116 -1.36 6.57 -3.24
CA ASP A 116 -0.98 5.16 -3.44
C ASP A 116 -0.81 4.43 -2.10
N GLU A 117 -0.43 5.14 -1.04
CA GLU A 117 -0.29 4.62 0.31
C GLU A 117 -1.65 4.23 0.88
N ALA A 118 -2.60 5.16 0.85
CA ALA A 118 -3.95 4.90 1.31
C ALA A 118 -4.62 3.80 0.46
N LEU A 119 -4.33 3.76 -0.84
CA LEU A 119 -4.79 2.68 -1.72
C LEU A 119 -4.18 1.33 -1.32
N TYR A 120 -2.87 1.26 -1.02
CA TYR A 120 -2.22 0.06 -0.52
C TYR A 120 -2.88 -0.44 0.76
N VAL A 121 -3.08 0.44 1.74
CA VAL A 121 -3.71 0.09 3.03
C VAL A 121 -5.12 -0.46 2.84
N VAL A 122 -5.94 0.19 2.01
CA VAL A 122 -7.31 -0.26 1.74
C VAL A 122 -7.33 -1.59 0.99
N LEU A 123 -6.43 -1.79 0.01
CA LEU A 123 -6.33 -3.06 -0.73
C LEU A 123 -5.87 -4.21 0.17
N ALA A 124 -4.88 -3.97 1.04
CA ALA A 124 -4.38 -4.95 1.99
C ALA A 124 -5.47 -5.34 3.01
N GLY A 125 -6.18 -4.36 3.56
CA GLY A 125 -7.33 -4.61 4.44
C GLY A 125 -8.44 -5.40 3.75
N SER A 126 -8.74 -5.05 2.49
CA SER A 126 -9.78 -5.73 1.70
C SER A 126 -9.40 -7.17 1.35
N ARG A 127 -8.13 -7.42 1.03
CA ARG A 127 -7.58 -8.79 0.83
C ARG A 127 -7.78 -9.62 2.10
N ARG A 128 -7.34 -9.12 3.26
CA ARG A 128 -7.49 -9.83 4.55
C ARG A 128 -8.96 -10.14 4.86
N ALA A 129 -9.87 -9.21 4.60
CA ALA A 129 -11.30 -9.45 4.78
C ALA A 129 -11.81 -10.58 3.88
N CYS A 130 -11.41 -10.59 2.60
CA CYS A 130 -11.79 -11.64 1.66
C CYS A 130 -11.23 -13.02 2.09
N LEU A 131 -9.96 -13.08 2.50
CA LEU A 131 -9.32 -14.30 2.99
C LEU A 131 -9.97 -14.83 4.26
N ALA A 132 -10.27 -13.96 5.22
CA ALA A 132 -10.96 -14.32 6.45
C ALA A 132 -12.34 -14.93 6.18
N HIS A 133 -13.06 -14.46 5.15
CA HIS A 133 -14.33 -15.05 4.75
C HIS A 133 -14.20 -16.43 4.11
N LEU A 134 -13.09 -16.66 3.41
CA LEU A 134 -12.76 -17.92 2.78
C LEU A 134 -12.12 -18.93 3.74
N GLU A 135 -11.82 -18.49 4.98
CA GLU A 135 -11.07 -19.28 5.98
C GLU A 135 -9.69 -19.71 5.44
N LEU A 136 -9.01 -18.80 4.73
CA LEU A 136 -7.67 -18.98 4.15
C LEU A 136 -6.67 -18.05 4.81
N ASP A 137 -5.41 -18.47 4.88
CA ASP A 137 -4.30 -17.66 5.38
C ASP A 137 -3.53 -16.98 4.23
N ASP A 138 -2.89 -15.84 4.54
CA ASP A 138 -2.05 -15.11 3.58
C ASP A 138 -0.83 -15.91 3.09
N ALA A 139 -0.44 -16.95 3.83
CA ALA A 139 0.67 -17.84 3.51
C ALA A 139 0.29 -18.97 2.53
N ASP A 140 -1.01 -19.17 2.29
CA ASP A 140 -1.47 -20.23 1.40
C ASP A 140 -1.20 -19.83 -0.05
N ALA A 141 -0.29 -20.55 -0.69
CA ALA A 141 0.01 -20.37 -2.11
C ALA A 141 -1.09 -21.01 -2.96
N PHE A 142 -2.07 -20.21 -3.37
CA PHE A 142 -3.11 -20.64 -4.32
C PHE A 142 -3.31 -19.59 -5.41
N PRO A 143 -3.73 -20.02 -6.61
CA PRO A 143 -4.10 -19.09 -7.65
C PRO A 143 -5.40 -18.35 -7.27
N VAL A 144 -5.33 -17.02 -7.20
CA VAL A 144 -6.45 -16.10 -6.94
C VAL A 144 -7.33 -15.99 -8.20
N PRO A 145 -8.57 -16.50 -8.18
CA PRO A 145 -9.50 -16.33 -9.30
C PRO A 145 -9.79 -14.87 -9.60
N SER A 146 -10.10 -14.56 -10.87
CA SER A 146 -10.47 -13.19 -11.27
C SER A 146 -11.66 -12.64 -10.48
N THR A 147 -12.62 -13.49 -10.10
CA THR A 147 -13.76 -13.08 -9.28
C THR A 147 -13.36 -12.66 -7.87
N TRP A 148 -12.30 -13.25 -7.30
CA TRP A 148 -11.79 -12.85 -5.98
C TRP A 148 -11.07 -11.51 -6.06
N ARG A 149 -10.38 -11.24 -7.17
CA ARG A 149 -9.79 -9.93 -7.45
C ARG A 149 -10.85 -8.83 -7.56
N ASP A 150 -11.93 -9.11 -8.31
CA ASP A 150 -13.08 -8.21 -8.39
C ASP A 150 -13.71 -7.99 -7.01
N ALA A 151 -13.82 -9.05 -6.19
CA ALA A 151 -14.29 -8.97 -4.82
C ALA A 151 -13.42 -8.05 -3.95
N GLN A 152 -12.09 -8.13 -4.08
CA GLN A 152 -11.16 -7.25 -3.36
C GLN A 152 -11.38 -5.78 -3.73
N ILE A 153 -11.49 -5.44 -5.02
CA ILE A 153 -11.72 -4.06 -5.47
C ILE A 153 -13.09 -3.57 -5.01
N MET A 154 -14.11 -4.42 -5.09
CA MET A 154 -15.44 -4.08 -4.61
C MET A 154 -15.45 -3.83 -3.10
N GLN A 155 -14.75 -4.66 -2.32
CA GLN A 155 -14.61 -4.46 -0.88
C GLN A 155 -13.82 -3.18 -0.56
N ALA A 156 -12.75 -2.90 -1.30
CA ALA A 156 -11.97 -1.67 -1.15
C ALA A 156 -12.83 -0.42 -1.35
N ARG A 157 -13.71 -0.44 -2.37
CA ARG A 157 -14.69 0.61 -2.60
C ARG A 157 -15.70 0.73 -1.47
N ASN A 158 -16.21 -0.39 -0.97
CA ASN A 158 -17.17 -0.41 0.15
C ASN A 158 -16.55 0.18 1.42
N VAL A 159 -15.31 -0.20 1.76
CA VAL A 159 -14.56 0.34 2.89
C VAL A 159 -14.38 1.85 2.74
N LEU A 160 -13.95 2.32 1.57
CA LEU A 160 -13.77 3.76 1.32
C LEU A 160 -15.09 4.54 1.47
N ASN A 161 -16.17 4.03 0.88
CA ASN A 161 -17.48 4.66 0.95
C ASN A 161 -18.02 4.68 2.38
N SER A 162 -17.79 3.62 3.17
CA SER A 162 -18.26 3.53 4.56
C SER A 162 -17.67 4.62 5.46
N GLY A 163 -16.42 5.05 5.21
CA GLY A 163 -15.79 6.15 5.95
C GLY A 163 -16.36 7.53 5.63
N THR A 164 -17.15 7.66 4.56
CA THR A 164 -17.81 8.92 4.19
C THR A 164 -19.25 9.02 4.70
N VAL A 165 -19.81 7.92 5.19
CA VAL A 165 -21.15 7.91 5.79
C VAL A 165 -21.04 8.45 7.22
N LYS A 166 -21.98 9.32 7.62
CA LYS A 166 -22.03 9.81 8.99
C LYS A 166 -22.11 8.62 9.97
N PRO A 167 -21.56 8.72 11.19
CA PRO A 167 -21.60 7.64 12.18
C PRO A 167 -23.01 7.10 12.53
N GLY A 168 -24.07 7.81 12.14
CA GLY A 168 -25.47 7.36 12.25
C GLY A 168 -25.99 6.54 11.07
N GLY A 169 -25.20 6.31 10.02
CA GLY A 169 -25.56 5.44 8.89
C GLY A 169 -26.60 5.98 7.91
N GLY A 170 -27.27 7.09 8.21
CA GLY A 170 -28.36 7.63 7.39
C GLY A 170 -27.94 8.46 6.18
N PHE A 171 -28.56 8.19 5.03
CA PHE A 171 -28.73 9.13 3.91
C PHE A 171 -30.24 9.33 3.68
N GLY A 172 -30.71 10.58 3.70
CA GLY A 172 -32.12 10.96 3.45
C GLY A 172 -32.67 11.96 4.47
N ASN A 173 -33.69 12.72 4.08
CA ASN A 173 -34.47 13.54 5.01
C ASN A 173 -35.53 12.64 5.67
N ASP A 174 -35.41 12.44 6.98
CA ASP A 174 -36.38 12.07 8.03
C ASP A 174 -37.58 11.12 7.79
N GLU A 175 -37.72 10.44 6.64
CA GLU A 175 -38.85 9.51 6.44
C GLU A 175 -38.47 8.12 5.87
N TYR A 176 -37.26 7.95 5.32
CA TYR A 176 -36.76 6.65 4.84
C TYR A 176 -35.24 6.52 5.07
N GLU A 177 -34.84 6.28 6.32
CA GLU A 177 -33.44 6.10 6.71
C GLU A 177 -32.94 4.72 6.27
N TYR A 178 -32.18 4.67 5.17
CA TYR A 178 -31.41 3.48 4.80
C TYR A 178 -30.05 3.53 5.51
N GLY A 179 -29.94 2.81 6.63
CA GLY A 179 -28.69 2.67 7.37
C GLY A 179 -27.64 1.87 6.58
N ALA A 180 -26.61 2.54 6.08
CA ALA A 180 -25.41 1.87 5.56
C ALA A 180 -24.53 1.43 6.73
N SER A 181 -24.87 0.28 7.34
CA SER A 181 -24.02 -0.33 8.35
C SER A 181 -22.79 -0.97 7.69
N SER A 182 -21.62 -0.79 8.30
CA SER A 182 -20.38 -1.44 7.91
C SER A 182 -20.46 -2.93 8.22
N PHE A 183 -21.06 -3.70 7.32
CA PHE A 183 -20.95 -5.16 7.37
C PHE A 183 -19.51 -5.58 7.05
N PRO A 184 -18.96 -6.62 7.71
CA PRO A 184 -17.57 -7.03 7.50
C PRO A 184 -17.25 -7.35 6.03
N LEU A 185 -18.23 -7.82 5.27
CA LEU A 185 -18.25 -7.95 3.79
C LEU A 185 -19.70 -7.87 3.32
N ASP A 186 -19.97 -7.07 2.28
CA ASP A 186 -21.29 -6.99 1.65
C ASP A 186 -21.67 -8.33 0.96
N TRP A 187 -22.98 -8.60 0.85
CA TRP A 187 -23.48 -9.84 0.23
C TRP A 187 -22.96 -10.02 -1.21
N SER A 188 -22.87 -8.94 -1.99
CA SER A 188 -22.37 -9.00 -3.37
C SER A 188 -20.90 -9.43 -3.42
N VAL A 189 -20.07 -8.93 -2.50
CA VAL A 189 -18.66 -9.34 -2.38
C VAL A 189 -18.57 -10.82 -2.01
N ARG A 190 -19.39 -11.28 -1.05
CA ARG A 190 -19.44 -12.71 -0.70
C ARG A 190 -19.86 -13.59 -1.87
N ALA A 191 -20.77 -13.11 -2.72
CA ALA A 191 -21.20 -13.86 -3.90
C ALA A 191 -20.06 -14.09 -4.89
N LEU A 192 -19.15 -13.11 -5.06
CA LEU A 192 -17.95 -13.23 -5.89
C LEU A 192 -16.90 -14.18 -5.32
N LEU A 193 -16.81 -14.28 -4.00
CA LEU A 193 -15.89 -15.18 -3.29
C LEU A 193 -16.36 -16.64 -3.30
N ARG A 194 -17.65 -16.91 -3.53
CA ARG A 194 -18.18 -18.28 -3.52
C ARG A 194 -17.51 -19.16 -4.59
N PRO A 195 -17.21 -20.43 -4.28
CA PRO A 195 -16.76 -21.38 -5.29
C PRO A 195 -17.81 -21.49 -6.41
N VAL A 196 -17.36 -21.37 -7.67
CA VAL A 196 -18.21 -21.63 -8.83
C VAL A 196 -18.58 -23.11 -8.79
N ARG A 197 -19.81 -23.43 -8.39
CA ARG A 197 -20.32 -24.80 -8.46
C ARG A 197 -20.41 -25.17 -9.94
N VAL A 198 -19.51 -26.03 -10.41
CA VAL A 198 -19.68 -26.68 -11.71
C VAL A 198 -20.98 -27.49 -11.64
N PRO A 199 -21.96 -27.27 -12.53
CA PRO A 199 -23.19 -28.07 -12.54
C PRO A 199 -22.81 -29.54 -12.69
N LYS A 200 -23.33 -30.41 -11.81
CA LYS A 200 -23.22 -31.86 -12.01
C LYS A 200 -23.96 -32.18 -13.31
N VAL A 201 -23.23 -32.62 -14.33
CA VAL A 201 -23.83 -33.22 -15.53
C VAL A 201 -24.64 -34.42 -15.04
N ARG A 202 -25.96 -34.36 -15.21
CA ARG A 202 -26.87 -35.48 -14.97
C ARG A 202 -27.04 -36.27 -16.26
#